data_AF-A0A2H5QC59-F1
#
_entry.id   AF-A0A2H5QC59-F1
#
_cell.length_a   1.000
_cell.length_b   1.000
_cell.length_c   1.000
_cell.angle_alpha   90.00
_cell.angle_beta   90.00
_cell.angle_gamma   90.00
#
_symmetry.space_group_name_H-M   'P 1'
#
loop_
_entity.id
_entity.type
_entity.pdbx_description
1 polymer ?
#
loop_
_entity_poly.entity_id
_entity_poly.type
_entity_poly.pdbx_seq_one_letter_code
_entity_poly.pdbx_strand_id
1 'polypeptide(L)'
;MQREVGLTVEQVAGLSSTPPQWIGEPQPLLIQGKGRFNCSSLNSPTGATICNETSPECSPYAITVIPGKTYRLGISSVTTLSALSFQIEGHNMTVVEADGHYVDPFVVQNLYTQS
;
A
#
# COMPACT_ATOMS: atom_id res chain seq x y z
N MET A 1 11.56 15.21 4.22
CA MET A 1 11.35 14.46 5.47
C MET A 1 10.64 13.17 5.10
N GLN A 2 11.38 12.12 4.77
CA GLN A 2 10.81 10.81 4.47
C GLN A 2 10.37 10.20 5.80
N ARG A 3 9.07 9.92 5.96
CA ARG A 3 8.56 9.16 7.10
C ARG A 3 9.06 7.74 6.90
N GLU A 4 9.87 7.23 7.82
CA GLU A 4 10.37 5.85 7.77
C GLU A 4 9.19 4.87 7.84
N VAL A 5 9.11 3.99 6.84
CA VAL A 5 8.18 2.86 6.81
C VAL A 5 8.94 1.69 7.46
N GLY A 6 8.79 1.51 8.76
CA GLY A 6 9.53 0.51 9.54
C GLY A 6 8.96 0.31 10.95
N LEU A 7 9.52 -0.66 11.68
CA LEU A 7 9.14 -0.93 13.07
C LEU A 7 9.57 0.21 13.98
N THR A 8 8.73 0.53 14.97
CA THR A 8 9.09 1.49 16.03
C THR A 8 10.06 0.86 17.02
N VAL A 9 10.77 1.71 17.78
CA VAL A 9 11.68 1.25 18.85
C VAL A 9 10.98 0.34 19.84
N GLU A 10 9.74 0.67 20.22
CA GLU A 10 8.92 -0.13 21.13
C GLU A 10 8.56 -1.50 20.55
N GLN A 11 8.23 -1.56 19.25
CA GLN A 11 7.95 -2.81 18.56
C GLN A 11 9.19 -3.72 18.51
N VAL A 12 10.37 -3.14 18.26
CA VAL A 12 11.64 -3.88 18.26
C VAL A 12 12.01 -4.37 19.66
N ALA A 13 11.79 -3.54 20.69
CA ALA A 13 11.99 -3.92 22.09
C ALA A 13 11.03 -5.03 22.52
N GLY A 14 9.76 -4.96 22.09
CA GLY A 14 8.75 -5.99 22.31
C GLY A 14 9.16 -7.34 21.73
N LEU A 15 9.64 -7.37 20.49
CA LEU A 15 10.14 -8.58 19.84
C LEU A 15 11.37 -9.19 20.53
N SER A 16 12.16 -8.35 21.21
CA SER A 16 13.39 -8.77 21.92
C SER A 16 13.16 -9.13 23.39
N SER A 17 11.94 -9.00 23.90
CA SER A 17 11.60 -9.27 25.30
C SER A 17 11.34 -10.76 25.56
N THR A 18 11.31 -11.16 26.84
CA THR A 18 10.96 -12.52 27.27
C THR A 18 9.76 -12.50 28.23
N PRO A 19 8.58 -13.01 27.84
CA PRO A 19 8.26 -13.61 26.53
C PRO A 19 8.17 -12.55 25.40
N PRO A 20 8.50 -12.90 24.15
CA PRO A 20 8.47 -11.95 23.04
C PRO A 20 7.05 -11.46 22.77
N GLN A 21 6.91 -10.16 22.56
CA GLN A 21 5.65 -9.51 22.25
C GLN A 21 5.53 -9.27 20.74
N TRP A 22 4.52 -9.88 20.12
CA TRP A 22 4.23 -9.73 18.71
C TRP A 22 3.72 -8.32 18.38
N ILE A 23 4.18 -7.75 17.27
CA ILE A 23 3.92 -6.36 16.86
C ILE A 23 2.49 -6.08 16.36
N GLY A 24 1.71 -7.13 16.11
CA GLY A 24 0.38 -7.07 15.49
C GLY A 24 0.39 -6.81 13.98
N GLU A 25 -0.81 -6.71 13.41
CA GLU A 25 -1.01 -6.37 12.00
C GLU A 25 -0.79 -4.87 11.74
N PRO A 26 -0.28 -4.47 10.56
CA PRO A 26 -0.12 -3.07 10.22
C PRO A 26 -1.47 -2.36 10.08
N GLN A 27 -1.50 -1.07 10.45
CA GLN A 27 -2.74 -0.32 10.58
C GLN A 27 -3.21 0.34 9.27
N PRO A 28 -2.41 1.16 8.56
CA PRO A 28 -2.71 1.51 7.19
C PRO A 28 -1.76 0.84 6.19
N LEU A 29 -2.32 0.36 5.08
CA LEU A 29 -1.56 0.12 3.85
C LEU A 29 -1.28 1.47 3.18
N LEU A 30 -0.04 1.65 2.69
CA LEU A 30 0.39 2.88 2.03
C LEU A 30 0.66 2.64 0.54
N ILE A 31 0.11 3.51 -0.31
CA ILE A 31 0.47 3.63 -1.73
C ILE A 31 1.14 4.99 -1.91
N GLN A 32 2.40 5.00 -2.36
CA GLN A 32 3.21 6.22 -2.47
C GLN A 32 3.22 7.06 -1.16
N GLY A 33 3.29 6.37 -0.02
CA GLY A 33 3.32 7.00 1.32
C GLY A 33 1.97 7.51 1.83
N LYS A 34 0.88 7.31 1.09
CA LYS A 34 -0.48 7.73 1.48
C LYS A 34 -1.36 6.53 1.79
N GLY A 35 -2.14 6.63 2.86
CA GLY A 35 -3.10 5.61 3.25
C GLY A 35 -4.12 6.16 4.24
N ARG A 36 -5.22 5.45 4.43
CA ARG A 36 -6.29 5.85 5.34
C ARG A 36 -6.18 5.06 6.63
N PHE A 37 -6.23 5.77 7.76
CA PHE A 37 -6.29 5.16 9.08
C PHE A 37 -7.35 5.88 9.92
N ASN A 38 -8.26 5.11 10.52
CA ASN A 38 -9.29 5.61 11.44
C ASN A 38 -10.04 6.86 10.93
N CYS A 39 -10.41 6.82 9.64
CA CYS A 39 -11.20 7.87 9.03
C CYS A 39 -12.27 7.26 8.12
N SER A 40 -13.43 7.91 8.08
CA SER A 40 -14.55 7.48 7.23
C SER A 40 -14.97 8.61 6.29
N SER A 41 -15.44 8.23 5.08
CA SER A 41 -16.04 9.15 4.10
C SER A 41 -17.44 9.61 4.50
N LEU A 42 -18.00 9.02 5.56
CA LEU A 42 -19.32 9.28 6.10
C LEU A 42 -19.16 9.65 7.57
N ASN A 43 -19.95 10.61 8.05
CA ASN A 43 -20.02 10.99 9.46
C ASN A 43 -20.29 9.75 10.31
N SER A 44 -19.25 9.12 10.83
CA SER A 44 -19.41 8.00 11.75
C SER A 44 -19.78 8.61 13.10
N PRO A 45 -20.85 8.15 13.78
CA PRO A 45 -21.20 8.62 15.11
C PRO A 45 -20.12 8.29 16.17
N THR A 46 -19.08 7.54 15.77
CA THR A 46 -17.97 7.07 16.60
C THR A 46 -16.71 7.92 16.41
N GLY A 47 -16.76 9.25 16.48
CA GLY A 47 -15.58 10.12 16.62
C GLY A 47 -14.44 9.94 15.61
N ALA A 48 -14.68 9.30 14.46
CA ALA A 48 -13.67 9.08 13.42
C ALA A 48 -13.46 10.39 12.66
N THR A 49 -12.20 10.74 12.42
CA THR A 49 -11.84 11.96 11.69
C THR A 49 -12.44 11.90 10.28
N ILE A 50 -13.09 12.99 9.85
CA ILE A 50 -13.70 13.06 8.51
C ILE A 50 -12.57 13.15 7.48
N CYS A 51 -12.51 12.16 6.59
CA CYS A 51 -11.57 12.11 5.47
C CYS A 51 -12.07 13.02 4.32
N ASN A 52 -11.93 14.35 4.47
CA ASN A 52 -12.32 15.35 3.47
C ASN A 52 -11.17 15.75 2.53
N GLU A 53 -11.47 16.39 1.39
CA GLU A 53 -10.47 16.92 0.44
C GLU A 53 -9.45 17.88 1.08
N THR A 54 -9.81 18.52 2.19
CA THR A 54 -8.94 19.40 2.98
C THR A 54 -7.92 18.67 3.85
N SER A 55 -7.99 17.33 3.95
CA SER A 55 -7.04 16.50 4.70
C SER A 55 -6.06 15.80 3.75
N PRO A 56 -4.90 16.40 3.43
CA PRO A 56 -3.96 15.85 2.44
C PRO A 56 -3.36 14.48 2.84
N GLU A 57 -3.33 14.20 4.15
CA GLU A 57 -2.90 12.94 4.77
C GLU A 57 -3.82 11.75 4.42
N CYS A 58 -5.04 12.04 4.00
CA CYS A 58 -6.15 11.09 3.85
C CYS A 58 -6.58 10.88 2.38
N SER A 59 -6.08 11.75 1.50
CA SER A 59 -6.34 11.68 0.06
C SER A 59 -5.46 10.59 -0.57
N PRO A 60 -6.03 9.63 -1.31
CA PRO A 60 -5.24 8.58 -1.96
C PRO A 60 -4.28 9.19 -2.99
N TYR A 61 -3.20 8.48 -3.27
CA TYR A 61 -2.36 8.83 -4.41
C TYR A 61 -3.12 8.54 -5.72
N ALA A 62 -3.21 9.54 -6.59
CA ALA A 62 -3.91 9.43 -7.87
C ALA A 62 -2.91 9.46 -9.03
N ILE A 63 -3.11 8.55 -9.98
CA ILE A 63 -2.38 8.52 -11.26
C ILE A 63 -3.35 8.97 -12.34
N THR A 64 -3.09 10.11 -12.97
CA THR A 64 -3.90 10.60 -14.09
C THR A 64 -3.49 9.89 -15.37
N VAL A 65 -4.46 9.30 -16.07
CA VAL A 65 -4.25 8.59 -17.34
C VAL A 65 -5.03 9.25 -18.46
N ILE A 66 -4.54 9.07 -19.69
CA ILE A 66 -5.21 9.52 -20.92
C ILE A 66 -5.83 8.30 -21.62
N PRO A 67 -7.11 8.36 -22.01
CA PRO A 67 -7.74 7.26 -22.74
C PRO A 67 -6.97 6.86 -24.00
N GLY A 68 -6.88 5.55 -24.25
CA GLY A 68 -6.20 4.98 -25.43
C GLY A 68 -4.67 4.99 -25.37
N LYS A 69 -4.07 5.37 -24.24
CA LYS A 69 -2.62 5.27 -24.01
C LYS A 69 -2.26 4.02 -23.22
N THR A 70 -1.07 3.49 -23.48
CA THR A 70 -0.47 2.39 -22.74
C THR A 70 0.58 2.93 -21.77
N TYR A 71 0.54 2.49 -20.52
CA TYR A 71 1.43 2.93 -19.46
C TYR A 71 2.19 1.73 -18.88
N ARG A 72 3.48 1.94 -18.57
CA ARG A 72 4.30 0.98 -17.81
C ARG A 72 4.34 1.43 -16.35
N LEU A 73 3.74 0.64 -15.47
CA LEU A 73 3.72 0.88 -14.03
C LEU A 73 4.80 0.01 -13.38
N GLY A 74 5.73 0.63 -12.65
CA GLY A 74 6.67 -0.07 -11.79
C GLY A 74 6.03 -0.31 -10.43
N ILE A 75 5.83 -1.57 -10.05
CA ILE A 75 5.26 -1.94 -8.75
C ILE A 75 6.39 -2.50 -7.90
N SER A 76 6.63 -1.89 -6.74
CA SER A 76 7.61 -2.35 -5.77
C SER A 76 6.94 -2.43 -4.39
N SER A 77 7.16 -3.53 -3.69
CA SER A 77 6.66 -3.75 -2.34
C SER A 77 7.80 -3.62 -1.34
N VAL A 78 7.60 -2.78 -0.33
CA VAL A 78 8.50 -2.63 0.82
C VAL A 78 7.76 -2.90 2.13
N THR A 79 6.80 -3.83 2.08
CA THR A 79 6.02 -4.25 3.25
C THR A 79 6.88 -5.06 4.21
N THR A 80 6.61 -4.94 5.51
CA THR A 80 7.33 -5.72 6.54
C THR A 80 6.61 -7.02 6.90
N LEU A 81 5.28 -7.07 6.76
CA LEU A 81 4.47 -8.21 7.19
C LEU A 81 3.40 -8.63 6.16
N SER A 82 2.80 -7.66 5.46
CA SER A 82 1.67 -7.94 4.58
C SER A 82 2.11 -8.43 3.20
N ALA A 83 1.51 -9.54 2.76
CA ALA A 83 1.41 -9.88 1.34
C ALA A 83 0.22 -9.13 0.72
N LEU A 84 0.38 -8.60 -0.49
CA LEU A 84 -0.60 -7.74 -1.14
C LEU A 84 -1.04 -8.33 -2.47
N SER A 85 -2.30 -8.08 -2.84
CA SER A 85 -2.81 -8.33 -4.20
C SER A 85 -3.10 -6.99 -4.85
N PHE A 86 -2.32 -6.63 -5.87
CA PHE A 86 -2.50 -5.41 -6.65
C PHE A 86 -3.37 -5.69 -7.88
N GLN A 87 -4.36 -4.82 -8.12
CA GLN A 87 -5.27 -4.90 -9.27
C GLN A 87 -5.67 -3.48 -9.68
N ILE A 88 -5.94 -3.30 -10.98
CA ILE A 88 -6.59 -2.11 -11.51
C ILE A 88 -8.01 -2.50 -11.91
N GLU A 89 -9.01 -1.90 -11.28
CA GLU A 89 -10.41 -2.21 -11.56
C GLU A 89 -10.74 -1.95 -13.04
N GLY A 90 -11.41 -2.91 -13.69
CA GLY A 90 -11.79 -2.81 -15.10
C GLY A 90 -10.64 -2.91 -16.10
N HIS A 91 -9.40 -3.21 -15.68
CA HIS A 91 -8.24 -3.28 -16.56
C HIS A 91 -7.45 -4.57 -16.34
N ASN A 92 -7.14 -5.25 -17.44
CA ASN A 92 -6.13 -6.30 -17.43
C ASN A 92 -4.73 -5.68 -17.51
N MET A 93 -3.78 -6.31 -16.84
CA MET A 93 -2.38 -5.91 -16.83
C MET A 93 -1.54 -6.91 -17.62
N THR A 94 -0.50 -6.44 -18.29
CA THR A 94 0.49 -7.30 -18.94
C THR A 94 1.81 -7.19 -18.18
N VAL A 95 2.28 -8.31 -17.64
CA VAL A 95 3.57 -8.37 -16.94
C VAL A 95 4.66 -8.49 -18.01
N VAL A 96 5.65 -7.60 -17.94
CA VAL A 96 6.78 -7.55 -18.90
C VAL A 96 8.14 -7.56 -18.21
N GLU A 97 8.17 -7.35 -16.90
CA GLU A 97 9.39 -7.33 -16.09
C GLU A 97 9.07 -7.85 -14.68
N ALA A 98 9.99 -8.61 -14.09
CA ALA A 98 10.02 -8.99 -12.69
C ALA A 98 11.47 -8.94 -12.18
N ASP A 99 11.69 -8.37 -10.99
CA ASP A 99 13.00 -8.31 -10.32
C ASP A 99 14.15 -7.81 -11.21
N GLY A 100 13.88 -6.77 -12.01
CA GLY A 100 14.87 -6.16 -12.91
C GLY A 100 15.13 -6.92 -14.21
N HIS A 101 14.42 -8.02 -14.47
CA HIS A 101 14.58 -8.85 -15.65
C HIS A 101 13.31 -8.88 -16.50
N TYR A 102 13.48 -8.82 -17.82
CA TYR A 102 12.37 -9.00 -18.75
C TYR A 102 11.87 -10.43 -18.72
N VAL A 103 10.55 -10.59 -18.78
CA VAL A 103 9.88 -11.88 -18.85
C VAL A 103 9.07 -11.99 -20.13
N ASP A 104 8.74 -13.21 -20.54
CA ASP A 104 7.79 -13.43 -21.63
C ASP A 104 6.43 -12.82 -21.25
N PRO A 105 5.83 -11.93 -22.06
CA PRO A 105 4.65 -11.21 -21.63
C PRO A 105 3.44 -12.11 -21.38
N PHE A 106 2.78 -11.91 -20.24
CA PHE A 106 1.53 -12.59 -19.91
C PHE A 106 0.52 -11.64 -19.26
N VAL A 107 -0.76 -11.94 -19.46
CA VAL A 107 -1.88 -11.09 -19.03
C VAL A 107 -2.45 -11.59 -17.71
N VAL A 108 -2.64 -10.69 -16.76
CA VAL A 108 -3.21 -10.96 -15.43
C VAL A 108 -4.26 -9.93 -15.04
N GLN A 109 -5.17 -10.32 -14.15
CA GLN A 109 -6.11 -9.39 -13.51
C GLN A 109 -5.53 -8.79 -12.22
N ASN A 110 -4.74 -9.59 -11.50
CA ASN A 110 -4.10 -9.19 -10.26
C ASN A 110 -2.66 -9.72 -10.17
N LEU A 111 -1.85 -9.03 -9.37
CA LEU A 111 -0.46 -9.36 -9.07
C LEU A 111 -0.30 -9.56 -7.56
N TYR A 112 0.24 -10.69 -7.15
CA TYR A 112 0.59 -10.92 -5.74
C TYR A 112 2.02 -10.44 -5.48
N THR A 113 2.19 -9.59 -4.48
CA THR A 113 3.50 -9.12 -4.03
C THR A 113 3.71 -9.52 -2.57
N GLN A 114 4.92 -9.97 -2.28
CA GLN A 114 5.39 -10.36 -0.96
C GLN A 114 6.88 -10.02 -0.91
N SER A 115 7.31 -9.44 0.19
CA SER A 115 8.72 -9.13 0.45
C SER A 115 9.47 -10.32 1.02
#